data_AF-A0A853F6P2-F1
#
_entry.id   AF-A0A853F6P2-F1
#
_cell.length_a   1.000
_cell.length_b   1.000
_cell.length_c   1.000
_cell.angle_alpha   90.00
_cell.angle_beta   90.00
_cell.angle_gamma   90.00
#
_symmetry.space_group_name_H-M   'P 1'
#
loop_
_entity.id
_entity.type
_entity.pdbx_description
1 polymer ?
#
loop_
_entity_poly.entity_id
_entity_poly.type
_entity_poly.pdbx_seq_one_letter_code
_entity_poly.pdbx_strand_id
1 'polypeptide(L)'
;MINAGTLDTLVDLARQAAEKAGLHLRRLADERLGAEQQLAMLHSYRQDYMLRLQNTIENGVSASNYQNFRRFIDTLDAAILQQNKALAHMEGRIRESQRHWNERQRQLNAYEALATRRQCLVRDRQARAEQRLYDEAAANAYRRHLHPLS
;
A
#
# COMPACT_ATOMS: atom_id res chain seq x y z
N MET A 1 -2.16 32.20 8.12
CA MET A 1 -2.55 31.17 9.12
C MET A 1 -3.36 30.10 8.42
N ILE A 2 -2.96 28.82 8.49
CA ILE A 2 -3.75 27.71 7.94
C ILE A 2 -4.99 27.54 8.83
N ASN A 3 -6.19 27.62 8.23
CA ASN A 3 -7.46 27.56 8.95
C ASN A 3 -7.76 26.12 9.42
N ALA A 4 -8.56 25.91 10.47
CA ALA A 4 -8.80 24.55 11.03
C ALA A 4 -9.34 23.57 9.96
N GLY A 5 -10.40 23.98 9.26
CA GLY A 5 -10.97 23.17 8.19
C GLY A 5 -10.00 22.87 7.05
N THR A 6 -9.03 23.76 6.78
CA THR A 6 -8.04 23.52 5.71
C THR A 6 -7.01 22.46 6.08
N LEU A 7 -6.65 22.29 7.37
CA LEU A 7 -5.72 21.24 7.78
C LEU A 7 -6.41 19.87 7.81
N ASP A 8 -7.65 19.81 8.28
CA ASP A 8 -8.42 18.56 8.28
C ASP A 8 -8.65 18.05 6.85
N THR A 9 -9.00 18.94 5.90
CA THR A 9 -9.08 18.59 4.47
C THR A 9 -7.75 18.07 3.91
N LEU A 10 -6.61 18.62 4.33
CA LEU A 10 -5.30 18.14 3.89
C LEU A 10 -4.97 16.74 4.44
N VAL A 11 -5.37 16.45 5.69
CA VAL A 11 -5.25 15.10 6.26
C VAL A 11 -6.11 14.12 5.46
N ASP A 12 -7.36 14.45 5.19
CA ASP A 12 -8.27 13.59 4.44
C ASP A 12 -7.76 13.31 3.01
N LEU A 13 -7.28 14.35 2.33
CA LEU A 13 -6.71 14.21 0.99
C LEU A 13 -5.44 13.33 1.01
N ALA A 14 -4.57 13.54 1.99
CA ALA A 14 -3.36 12.72 2.14
C ALA A 14 -3.69 11.26 2.47
N ARG A 15 -4.74 11.02 3.26
CA ARG A 15 -5.23 9.68 3.58
C ARG A 15 -5.75 8.96 2.34
N GLN A 16 -6.64 9.61 1.59
CA GLN A 16 -7.14 9.06 0.32
C GLN A 16 -6.01 8.78 -0.68
N ALA A 17 -5.00 9.66 -0.75
CA ALA A 17 -3.84 9.45 -1.61
C ALA A 17 -2.99 8.24 -1.18
N ALA A 18 -2.76 8.06 0.13
CA ALA A 18 -2.03 6.91 0.66
C ALA A 18 -2.80 5.60 0.46
N GLU A 19 -4.10 5.59 0.70
CA GLU A 19 -4.98 4.44 0.44
C GLU A 19 -4.98 4.06 -1.04
N LYS A 20 -5.14 5.03 -1.94
CA LYS A 20 -5.10 4.79 -3.39
C LYS A 20 -3.75 4.22 -3.84
N ALA A 21 -2.64 4.74 -3.31
CA ALA A 21 -1.32 4.21 -3.58
C ALA A 21 -1.15 2.78 -3.05
N GLY A 22 -1.69 2.48 -1.87
CA GLY A 22 -1.68 1.14 -1.27
C GLY A 22 -2.51 0.13 -2.08
N LEU A 23 -3.69 0.52 -2.55
CA LEU A 23 -4.52 -0.31 -3.44
C LEU A 23 -3.82 -0.59 -4.77
N HIS A 24 -3.13 0.41 -5.33
CA HIS A 24 -2.35 0.22 -6.55
C HIS A 24 -1.21 -0.78 -6.34
N LEU A 25 -0.43 -0.63 -5.26
CA LEU A 25 0.64 -1.55 -4.89
C LEU A 25 0.11 -2.98 -4.73
N ARG A 26 -1.02 -3.15 -4.03
CA ARG A 26 -1.65 -4.46 -3.84
C ARG A 26 -2.02 -5.10 -5.17
N ARG A 27 -2.66 -4.34 -6.06
CA ARG A 27 -3.00 -4.82 -7.41
C ARG A 27 -1.76 -5.31 -8.17
N LEU A 28 -0.64 -4.57 -8.12
CA LEU A 28 0.60 -5.00 -8.78
C LEU A 28 1.16 -6.30 -8.16
N ALA A 29 1.05 -6.45 -6.84
CA ALA A 29 1.47 -7.67 -6.15
C ALA A 29 0.60 -8.88 -6.55
N ASP A 30 -0.71 -8.68 -6.66
CA ASP A 30 -1.65 -9.72 -7.12
C ASP A 30 -1.39 -10.10 -8.60
N GLU A 31 -1.12 -9.11 -9.47
CA GLU A 31 -0.72 -9.34 -10.87
C GLU A 31 0.58 -10.16 -10.96
N ARG A 32 1.58 -9.87 -10.12
CA ARG A 32 2.83 -10.64 -10.05
C ARG A 32 2.59 -12.07 -9.58
N LEU A 33 1.76 -12.27 -8.56
CA LEU A 33 1.43 -13.60 -8.05
C LEU A 33 0.76 -14.47 -9.13
N GLY A 34 -0.19 -13.90 -9.89
CA GLY A 34 -0.80 -14.58 -11.03
C GLY A 34 0.22 -14.95 -12.11
N ALA A 35 1.17 -14.04 -12.39
CA ALA A 35 2.25 -14.30 -13.33
C ALA A 35 3.23 -15.41 -12.86
N GLU A 36 3.51 -15.48 -11.56
CA GLU A 36 4.32 -16.56 -10.97
C GLU A 36 3.61 -17.92 -11.08
N GLN A 37 2.30 -17.97 -10.84
CA GLN A 37 1.50 -19.17 -11.02
C GLN A 37 1.49 -19.65 -12.47
N GLN A 38 1.35 -18.74 -13.43
CA GLN A 38 1.43 -19.06 -14.86
C GLN A 38 2.82 -19.62 -15.23
N LEU A 39 3.89 -19.04 -14.70
CA LEU A 39 5.25 -19.53 -14.91
C LEU A 39 5.42 -20.97 -14.37
N ALA A 40 4.92 -21.22 -13.16
CA ALA A 40 4.95 -22.56 -12.57
C ALA A 40 4.19 -23.58 -13.42
N MET A 41 3.02 -23.21 -13.95
CA MET A 41 2.25 -24.04 -14.89
C MET A 41 3.04 -24.35 -16.17
N LEU A 42 3.72 -23.36 -16.76
CA LEU A 42 4.56 -23.58 -17.95
C LEU A 42 5.71 -24.56 -17.66
N HIS A 43 6.36 -24.45 -16.50
CA HIS A 43 7.41 -25.38 -16.09
C HIS A 43 6.86 -26.81 -15.90
N SER A 44 5.71 -26.95 -15.25
CA SER A 44 5.03 -28.22 -15.06
C SER A 44 4.70 -28.87 -16.40
N TYR A 45 4.06 -28.13 -17.31
CA TYR A 45 3.73 -28.63 -18.65
C TYR A 45 4.97 -29.03 -19.44
N ARG A 46 6.05 -28.26 -19.36
CA ARG A 46 7.31 -28.61 -20.01
C ARG A 46 7.86 -29.94 -19.48
N GLN A 47 7.86 -30.12 -18.16
CA GLN A 47 8.35 -31.35 -17.52
C GLN A 47 7.51 -32.56 -17.94
N ASP A 48 6.18 -32.47 -17.84
CA ASP A 48 5.27 -33.52 -18.27
C ASP A 48 5.47 -33.90 -19.74
N TYR A 49 5.68 -32.90 -20.59
CA TYR A 49 5.86 -33.12 -22.02
C TYR A 49 7.21 -33.79 -22.33
N MET A 50 8.27 -33.44 -21.58
CA MET A 50 9.58 -34.12 -21.70
C MET A 50 9.51 -35.58 -21.26
N LEU A 51 8.79 -35.89 -20.17
CA LEU A 51 8.56 -37.27 -19.73
C LEU A 51 7.82 -38.09 -20.77
N ARG A 52 6.79 -37.52 -21.41
CA ARG A 52 6.07 -38.19 -22.51
C ARG A 52 6.98 -38.45 -23.70
N LEU A 53 7.86 -37.51 -24.05
CA LEU A 53 8.82 -37.71 -25.13
C LEU A 53 9.77 -38.87 -24.82
N GLN A 54 10.32 -38.93 -23.61
CA GLN A 54 11.21 -40.02 -23.20
C GLN A 54 10.55 -41.39 -23.36
N ASN A 55 9.33 -41.56 -22.83
CA ASN A 55 8.56 -42.79 -22.98
C ASN A 55 8.25 -43.12 -24.46
N THR A 56 8.02 -42.10 -25.30
CA THR A 56 7.72 -42.30 -26.73
C THR A 56 8.97 -42.73 -27.51
N ILE A 57 10.13 -42.18 -27.18
CA ILE A 57 11.42 -42.56 -27.80
C ILE A 57 11.76 -44.02 -27.47
N GLU A 58 11.54 -44.45 -26.23
CA GLU A 58 11.78 -45.84 -25.79
C GLU A 58 10.95 -46.86 -26.59
N ASN A 59 9.77 -46.44 -27.10
CA ASN A 59 8.88 -47.29 -27.91
C ASN A 59 9.07 -47.12 -29.43
N GLY A 60 10.05 -46.32 -29.87
CA GLY A 60 10.29 -45.98 -31.27
C GLY A 60 9.42 -44.80 -31.73
N VAL A 61 10.07 -43.70 -32.14
CA VAL A 61 9.38 -42.49 -32.62
C VAL A 61 9.69 -42.21 -34.08
N SER A 62 8.69 -41.78 -34.86
CA SER A 62 8.93 -41.29 -36.22
C SER A 62 9.69 -39.96 -36.17
N ALA A 63 10.50 -39.69 -37.20
CA ALA A 63 11.24 -38.43 -37.31
C ALA A 63 10.32 -37.20 -37.30
N SER A 64 9.13 -37.29 -37.92
CA SER A 64 8.14 -36.21 -37.93
C SER A 64 7.57 -35.92 -36.53
N ASN A 65 7.28 -36.97 -35.75
CA ASN A 65 6.81 -36.80 -34.37
C ASN A 65 7.90 -36.16 -33.51
N TYR A 66 9.15 -36.62 -33.62
CA TYR A 66 10.28 -36.02 -32.90
C TYR A 66 10.45 -34.52 -33.21
N GLN A 67 10.33 -34.12 -34.48
CA GLN A 67 10.38 -32.71 -34.87
C GLN A 67 9.22 -31.89 -34.28
N ASN A 68 8.01 -32.45 -34.22
CA ASN A 68 6.86 -31.81 -33.58
C ASN A 68 7.10 -31.59 -32.08
N PHE A 69 7.63 -32.60 -31.38
CA PHE A 69 8.00 -32.49 -29.98
C PHE A 69 9.02 -31.37 -29.75
N ARG A 70 10.07 -31.29 -30.58
CA ARG A 70 11.10 -30.27 -30.44
C ARG A 70 10.53 -28.85 -30.60
N ARG A 71 9.72 -28.62 -31.64
CA ARG A 71 9.08 -27.32 -31.88
C ARG A 71 8.19 -26.86 -30.72
N PHE A 72 7.43 -27.79 -30.13
CA PHE A 72 6.58 -27.45 -28.98
C PHE A 72 7.41 -27.09 -27.75
N ILE A 73 8.52 -27.79 -27.52
CA ILE A 73 9.43 -27.48 -26.41
C ILE A 73 10.10 -26.13 -26.60
N ASP A 74 10.58 -25.82 -27.80
CA ASP A 74 11.13 -24.51 -28.11
C ASP A 74 10.07 -23.40 -27.90
N THR A 75 8.79 -23.69 -28.16
CA THR A 75 7.67 -22.77 -27.90
C THR A 75 7.45 -22.55 -26.39
N LEU A 76 7.46 -23.63 -25.59
CA LEU A 76 7.36 -23.52 -24.13
C LEU A 76 8.55 -22.76 -23.54
N ASP A 77 9.76 -23.02 -24.01
CA ASP A 77 10.97 -22.33 -23.56
C ASP A 77 10.93 -20.83 -23.89
N ALA A 78 10.45 -20.47 -25.08
CA ALA A 78 10.22 -19.07 -25.44
C ALA A 78 9.17 -18.41 -24.54
N ALA A 79 8.06 -19.10 -24.23
CA ALA A 79 7.02 -18.60 -23.34
C ALA A 79 7.52 -18.41 -21.89
N ILE A 80 8.29 -19.37 -21.37
CA ILE A 80 8.93 -19.30 -20.04
C ILE A 80 9.90 -18.11 -19.99
N LEU A 81 10.72 -17.92 -21.01
CA LEU A 81 11.64 -16.79 -21.09
C LEU A 81 10.88 -15.46 -21.09
N GLN A 82 9.79 -15.37 -21.87
CA GLN A 82 8.96 -14.17 -21.91
C GLN A 82 8.30 -13.88 -20.56
N GLN A 83 7.79 -14.91 -19.88
CA GLN A 83 7.16 -14.77 -18.57
C GLN A 83 8.15 -14.33 -17.49
N ASN A 84 9.37 -14.87 -17.51
CA ASN A 84 10.45 -14.43 -16.61
C ASN A 84 10.81 -12.95 -16.81
N LYS A 85 10.90 -12.49 -18.07
CA LYS A 85 11.12 -11.06 -18.37
C LYS A 85 9.97 -10.20 -17.84
N ALA A 86 8.72 -10.63 -18.03
CA ALA A 86 7.56 -9.92 -17.52
C ALA A 86 7.59 -9.80 -15.99
N LEU A 87 7.94 -10.88 -15.27
CA LEU A 87 8.10 -10.87 -13.82
C LEU A 87 9.19 -9.88 -13.37
N ALA A 88 10.35 -9.87 -14.02
CA ALA A 88 11.42 -8.93 -13.71
C ALA A 88 10.97 -7.45 -13.90
N HIS A 89 10.19 -7.16 -14.94
CA HIS A 89 9.60 -5.84 -15.14
C HIS A 89 8.57 -5.49 -14.06
N MET A 90 7.71 -6.44 -13.67
CA MET A 90 6.73 -6.25 -12.60
C MET A 90 7.40 -5.95 -11.26
N GLU A 91 8.51 -6.60 -10.94
CA GLU A 91 9.28 -6.31 -9.73
C GLU A 91 9.78 -4.86 -9.69
N GLY A 92 10.21 -4.32 -10.83
CA GLY A 92 10.57 -2.90 -10.96
C GLY A 92 9.40 -1.99 -10.61
N ARG A 93 8.22 -2.25 -11.20
CA ARG A 93 6.99 -1.49 -10.96
C ARG A 93 6.51 -1.57 -9.50
N ILE A 94 6.60 -2.75 -8.88
CA ILE A 94 6.26 -2.94 -7.47
C ILE A 94 7.20 -2.12 -6.58
N ARG A 95 8.52 -2.16 -6.84
CA ARG A 95 9.48 -1.35 -6.07
C ARG A 95 9.21 0.14 -6.19
N GLU A 96 8.86 0.63 -7.37
CA GLU A 96 8.48 2.03 -7.57
C GLU A 96 7.19 2.38 -6.84
N SER A 97 6.14 1.56 -6.98
CA SER A 97 4.87 1.74 -6.28
C SER A 97 5.03 1.69 -4.75
N GLN A 98 5.92 0.86 -4.24
CA GLN A 98 6.24 0.79 -2.81
C GLN A 98 6.86 2.10 -2.32
N ARG A 99 7.80 2.68 -3.07
CA ARG A 99 8.39 4.00 -2.74
C ARG A 99 7.31 5.07 -2.75
N HIS A 100 6.46 5.08 -3.78
CA HIS A 100 5.37 6.04 -3.88
C HIS A 100 4.41 5.95 -2.69
N TRP A 101 3.98 4.73 -2.33
CA TRP A 101 3.12 4.52 -1.17
C TRP A 101 3.78 4.99 0.13
N ASN A 102 5.06 4.67 0.34
CA ASN A 102 5.81 5.12 1.50
C ASN A 102 5.90 6.66 1.59
N GLU A 103 6.08 7.35 0.47
CA GLU A 103 6.09 8.83 0.41
C GLU A 103 4.73 9.41 0.80
N ARG A 104 3.63 8.84 0.28
CA ARG A 104 2.26 9.25 0.65
C ARG A 104 1.99 9.01 2.14
N GLN A 105 2.44 7.89 2.67
CA GLN A 105 2.30 7.59 4.10
C GLN A 105 3.09 8.58 4.97
N ARG A 106 4.32 8.94 4.57
CA ARG A 106 5.10 9.97 5.27
C ARG A 106 4.40 11.32 5.27
N GLN A 107 3.82 11.71 4.13
CA GLN A 107 3.06 12.95 4.02
C GLN A 107 1.82 12.95 4.91
N LEU A 108 1.06 11.85 4.93
CA LEU A 108 -0.08 11.68 5.83
C LEU A 108 0.34 11.82 7.30
N ASN A 109 1.37 11.08 7.72
CA ASN A 109 1.86 11.13 9.10
C ASN A 109 2.28 12.55 9.52
N ALA A 110 2.88 13.32 8.60
CA ALA A 110 3.26 14.71 8.84
C ALA A 110 2.04 15.60 9.08
N TYR A 111 0.98 15.47 8.28
CA TYR A 111 -0.25 16.24 8.47
C TYR A 111 -0.99 15.83 9.75
N GLU A 112 -1.07 14.53 10.06
CA GLU A 112 -1.68 14.03 11.30
C GLU A 112 -0.93 14.54 12.56
N ALA A 113 0.40 14.60 12.52
CA ALA A 113 1.20 15.19 13.59
C ALA A 113 0.92 16.69 13.77
N LEU A 114 0.80 17.44 12.66
CA LEU A 114 0.42 18.86 12.70
C LEU A 114 -0.99 19.06 13.28
N ALA A 115 -1.95 18.24 12.86
CA ALA A 115 -3.33 18.28 13.34
C ALA A 115 -3.40 18.01 14.84
N THR A 116 -2.69 16.98 15.30
CA THR A 116 -2.60 16.61 16.72
C THR A 116 -2.02 17.76 17.55
N ARG A 117 -0.89 18.32 17.10
CA ARG A 117 -0.26 19.46 17.80
C ARG A 117 -1.20 20.67 17.89
N ARG A 118 -1.94 20.95 16.83
CA ARG A 118 -2.95 22.04 16.83
C ARG A 118 -4.05 21.77 17.85
N GLN A 119 -4.59 20.55 17.88
CA GLN A 119 -5.64 20.17 18.84
C GLN A 119 -5.17 20.35 20.29
N CYS A 120 -3.93 19.93 20.61
CA CYS A 120 -3.34 20.17 21.93
C CYS A 120 -3.29 21.66 22.27
N LEU A 121 -2.77 22.50 21.37
CA LEU A 121 -2.70 23.95 21.59
C LEU A 121 -4.07 24.62 21.78
N VAL A 122 -5.10 24.14 21.09
CA VAL A 122 -6.48 24.63 21.26
C VAL A 122 -7.02 24.23 22.63
N ARG A 123 -6.85 22.95 23.03
CA ARG A 123 -7.28 22.46 24.34
C ARG A 123 -6.60 23.21 25.48
N ASP A 124 -5.29 23.44 25.38
CA ASP A 124 -4.53 24.19 26.39
C ASP A 124 -5.04 25.63 26.53
N ARG A 125 -5.39 26.28 25.41
CA ARG A 125 -5.96 27.63 25.43
C ARG A 125 -7.34 27.67 26.05
N GLN A 126 -8.19 26.68 25.74
CA GLN A 126 -9.53 26.54 26.31
C GLN A 126 -9.45 26.30 27.82
N ALA A 127 -8.63 25.37 28.27
CA ALA A 127 -8.43 25.09 29.69
C ALA A 127 -7.95 26.33 30.47
N ARG A 128 -7.02 27.11 29.90
CA ARG A 128 -6.56 28.38 30.50
C ARG A 128 -7.63 29.46 30.51
N ALA A 129 -8.57 29.47 29.56
CA ALA A 129 -9.67 30.42 29.54
C ALA A 129 -10.73 30.04 30.57
N GLU A 130 -11.09 28.75 30.64
CA GLU A 130 -12.01 28.20 31.64
C GLU A 130 -11.49 28.42 33.06
N GLN A 131 -10.22 28.12 33.32
CA GLN A 131 -9.60 28.36 34.63
C GLN A 131 -9.72 29.84 35.07
N ARG A 132 -9.44 30.79 34.16
CA ARG A 132 -9.58 32.22 34.44
C ARG A 132 -11.02 32.61 34.78
N LEU A 133 -12.00 32.08 34.05
CA LEU A 133 -13.42 32.33 34.33
C LEU A 133 -13.85 31.77 35.70
N TYR A 134 -13.37 30.58 36.06
CA TYR A 134 -13.61 30.00 37.38
C TYR A 134 -12.98 30.83 38.50
N ASP A 135 -11.74 31.27 38.34
CA ASP A 135 -11.03 32.10 39.31
C ASP A 135 -11.74 33.45 39.52
N GLU A 136 -12.21 34.09 38.44
CA GLU A 136 -13.00 35.32 38.49
C GLU A 136 -14.34 35.13 39.20
N ALA A 137 -15.06 34.05 38.90
CA ALA A 137 -16.32 33.72 39.55
C ALA A 137 -16.13 33.45 41.05
N ALA A 138 -15.10 32.69 41.41
CA ALA A 138 -14.75 32.40 42.80
C ALA A 138 -14.36 33.68 43.57
N ALA A 139 -13.53 34.54 42.97
CA ALA A 139 -13.15 35.82 43.56
C ALA A 139 -14.35 36.75 43.76
N ASN A 140 -15.28 36.80 42.80
CA ASN A 140 -16.51 37.59 42.92
C ASN A 140 -17.46 37.06 44.01
N ALA A 141 -17.63 35.74 44.10
CA ALA A 141 -18.40 35.10 45.16
C ALA A 141 -17.79 35.38 46.55
N TYR A 142 -16.47 35.28 46.67
CA TYR A 142 -15.74 35.60 47.89
C TYR A 142 -15.92 37.06 48.32
N ARG A 143 -15.82 38.03 47.40
CA ARG A 143 -16.08 39.45 47.69
C ARG A 143 -17.51 39.70 48.17
N ARG A 144 -18.50 39.02 47.60
CA ARG A 144 -19.91 39.11 48.05
C ARG A 144 -20.10 38.56 49.47
N HIS A 145 -19.40 37.48 49.82
CA HIS A 145 -19.43 36.92 51.18
C HIS A 145 -18.73 37.82 52.22
N LEU A 146 -17.67 38.55 51.82
CA LEU A 146 -16.97 39.51 52.68
C LEU A 146 -17.73 40.82 52.92
N HIS A 147 -18.73 41.12 52.10
CA HIS A 147 -19.65 42.24 52.27
C HIS A 147 -21.06 41.74 52.65
N PRO A 148 -21.27 41.14 53.84
CA PRO A 148 -22.61 40.99 54.35
C PRO A 148 -23.11 42.40 54.70
N LEU A 149 -24.28 42.74 54.17
CA LEU A 149 -25.05 43.98 54.38
C LEU A 149 -24.72 44.66 55.73
N SER A 150 -24.09 45.84 55.65
CA SER A 150 -24.20 46.89 56.66
C SER A 150 -25.54 47.59 56.52
#